data_AF-A0AAD1CIQ0-F1
#
_entry.id   AF-A0AAD1CIQ0-F1
#
_cell.length_a   1.000
_cell.length_b   1.000
_cell.length_c   1.000
_cell.angle_alpha   90.00
_cell.angle_beta   90.00
_cell.angle_gamma   90.00
#
_symmetry.space_group_name_H-M   'P 1'
#
loop_
_entity.id
_entity.type
_entity.pdbx_description
1 polymer ?
#
loop_
_entity_poly.entity_id
_entity_poly.type
_entity_poly.pdbx_seq_one_letter_code
_entity_poly.pdbx_strand_id
1 'polypeptide(L)'
;MQQTFEQISVVVQGPVQNYQGRTHHEEGITQRCLESIRTHLPGAKIILSTWPDQDLAGLDYDQLVISQDPGVNLVDGLPQFPKNYDRQLVSTQAGLAQVTTPYAIKLRSDNYLIGNEFVAIQHSFLKSESEHKVFEEKIVINSNLFRRTSHGRSVLMSPSDFFYFGRTADLNKIWQQPLLLDNSVAQHVIQIMQSAPKSSYPLEAEQVYCQIWLKALQPETHVMQHRFDYNKHDIKTWQKFLASNIIIADPESMGLGLRAISKRKLKRANEFSHIDWLKLYKKYCDNTVGIHKDRHQWLLELRRAFKLPLSNLTSSLKNK
;
A
#
# COMPACT_ATOMS: atom_id res chain seq x y z
N MET A 1 -1.46 2.82 -26.80
CA MET A 1 -2.84 3.33 -26.68
C MET A 1 -2.83 4.38 -25.59
N GLN A 2 -3.23 5.61 -25.90
CA GLN A 2 -3.43 6.64 -24.89
C GLN A 2 -4.67 6.22 -24.09
N GLN A 3 -4.49 5.84 -22.82
CA GLN A 3 -5.61 5.51 -21.95
C GLN A 3 -6.50 6.74 -21.83
N THR A 4 -7.76 6.60 -22.20
CA THR A 4 -8.77 7.60 -21.89
C THR A 4 -9.27 7.32 -20.47
N PHE A 5 -9.60 8.35 -19.69
CA PHE A 5 -9.93 8.16 -18.28
C PHE A 5 -11.24 7.39 -18.06
N GLU A 6 -12.09 7.29 -19.09
CA GLU A 6 -13.27 6.40 -19.11
C GLU A 6 -12.89 4.91 -18.99
N GLN A 7 -11.63 4.55 -19.23
CA GLN A 7 -11.10 3.19 -19.00
C GLN A 7 -10.66 2.96 -17.54
N ILE A 8 -10.87 3.93 -16.65
CA ILE A 8 -10.50 3.89 -15.25
C ILE A 8 -11.76 3.98 -14.38
N SER A 9 -11.87 3.07 -13.40
CA SER A 9 -12.82 3.21 -12.30
C SER A 9 -12.06 3.49 -11.01
N VAL A 10 -12.53 4.42 -10.19
CA VAL A 10 -11.96 4.75 -8.89
C VAL A 10 -12.85 4.19 -7.79
N VAL A 11 -12.34 3.20 -7.07
CA VAL A 11 -12.94 2.68 -5.84
C VAL A 11 -12.45 3.54 -4.67
N VAL A 12 -13.33 4.42 -4.21
CA VAL A 12 -13.12 5.24 -3.01
C VAL A 12 -13.54 4.43 -1.80
N GLN A 13 -12.55 4.01 -1.03
CA GLN A 13 -12.69 3.01 0.03
C GLN A 13 -12.58 3.63 1.41
N GLY A 14 -13.59 3.40 2.26
CA GLY A 14 -13.53 3.74 3.68
C GLY A 14 -14.75 4.52 4.19
N PRO A 15 -14.74 4.94 5.47
CA PRO A 15 -15.79 5.79 6.00
C PRO A 15 -15.81 7.13 5.27
N VAL A 16 -17.00 7.70 5.07
CA VAL A 16 -17.17 9.05 4.52
C VAL A 16 -16.70 10.09 5.52
N GLN A 17 -16.97 9.85 6.79
CA GLN A 17 -16.52 10.70 7.87
C GLN A 17 -16.00 9.85 9.02
N ASN A 18 -14.88 10.27 9.62
CA ASN A 18 -14.35 9.57 10.78
C ASN A 18 -15.35 9.68 11.94
N TYR A 19 -15.51 8.60 12.70
CA TYR A 19 -16.30 8.58 13.95
C TYR A 19 -15.96 9.78 14.85
N GLN A 20 -16.98 10.41 15.44
CA GLN A 20 -16.91 11.62 16.27
C GLN A 20 -15.87 11.55 17.42
N GLY A 21 -15.43 10.34 17.82
CA GLY A 21 -14.40 10.14 18.85
C GLY A 21 -12.94 10.13 18.36
N ARG A 22 -12.65 10.30 17.07
CA ARG A 22 -11.25 10.33 16.57
C ARG A 22 -10.68 11.75 16.58
N THR A 23 -9.50 11.90 17.19
CA THR A 23 -8.77 13.17 17.36
C THR A 23 -8.20 13.77 16.07
N HIS A 24 -8.27 13.06 14.94
CA HIS A 24 -7.64 13.44 13.67
C HIS A 24 -8.64 13.46 12.52
N HIS A 25 -9.80 14.05 12.78
CA HIS A 25 -10.85 14.30 11.82
C HIS A 25 -10.49 15.49 10.91
N GLU A 26 -10.57 15.30 9.59
CA GLU A 26 -10.47 16.38 8.59
C GLU A 26 -11.84 16.45 7.93
N GLU A 27 -12.62 17.48 8.27
CA GLU A 27 -13.98 17.68 7.76
C GLU A 27 -13.98 17.84 6.24
N GLY A 28 -14.95 17.22 5.56
CA GLY A 28 -15.06 17.28 4.10
C GLY A 28 -13.97 16.53 3.33
N ILE A 29 -13.08 15.75 3.97
CA ILE A 29 -11.99 15.06 3.26
C ILE A 29 -12.48 14.10 2.18
N THR A 30 -13.60 13.42 2.40
CA THR A 30 -14.19 12.51 1.39
C THR A 30 -14.83 13.29 0.25
N GLN A 31 -15.49 14.41 0.52
CA GLN A 31 -15.99 15.30 -0.54
C GLN A 31 -14.83 15.78 -1.42
N ARG A 32 -13.75 16.26 -0.80
CA ARG A 32 -12.51 16.65 -1.50
C ARG A 32 -11.92 15.50 -2.31
N CYS A 33 -11.94 14.27 -1.77
CA CYS A 33 -11.51 13.07 -2.49
C CYS A 33 -12.30 12.91 -3.80
N LEU A 34 -13.63 12.94 -3.73
CA LEU A 34 -14.51 12.76 -4.88
C LEU A 34 -14.36 13.88 -5.92
N GLU A 35 -14.39 15.14 -5.47
CA GLU A 35 -14.20 16.32 -6.34
C GLU A 35 -12.85 16.30 -7.06
N SER A 36 -11.79 15.85 -6.38
CA SER A 36 -10.47 15.74 -6.99
C SER A 36 -10.40 14.69 -8.09
N ILE A 37 -11.18 13.61 -7.98
CA ILE A 37 -11.26 12.59 -9.02
C ILE A 37 -11.92 13.17 -10.27
N ARG A 38 -13.04 13.90 -10.11
CA ARG A 38 -13.69 14.60 -11.23
C ARG A 38 -12.75 15.57 -11.93
N THR A 39 -11.93 16.28 -11.13
CA THR A 39 -10.96 17.26 -11.63
C THR A 39 -9.81 16.60 -12.41
N HIS A 40 -9.21 15.54 -11.86
CA HIS A 40 -7.96 14.98 -12.38
C HIS A 40 -8.15 13.75 -13.29
N LEU A 41 -9.32 13.12 -13.28
CA LEU A 41 -9.69 11.99 -14.12
C LEU A 41 -11.09 12.21 -14.74
N PRO A 42 -11.28 13.27 -15.56
CA PRO A 42 -12.58 13.54 -16.18
C PRO A 42 -13.02 12.35 -17.02
N GLY A 43 -14.21 11.80 -16.71
CA GLY A 43 -14.77 10.62 -17.38
C GLY A 43 -14.55 9.29 -16.63
N ALA A 44 -13.70 9.25 -15.61
CA ALA A 44 -13.56 8.06 -14.77
C ALA A 44 -14.82 7.79 -13.94
N LYS A 45 -15.20 6.51 -13.82
CA LYS A 45 -16.32 6.09 -12.97
C LYS A 45 -15.90 6.10 -11.50
N ILE A 46 -16.65 6.76 -10.63
CA ILE A 46 -16.42 6.83 -9.20
C ILE A 46 -17.36 5.87 -8.47
N ILE A 47 -16.77 4.91 -7.77
CA ILE A 47 -17.47 3.93 -6.93
C ILE A 47 -17.14 4.25 -5.48
N LEU A 48 -18.10 4.81 -4.74
CA LEU A 48 -17.97 5.04 -3.30
C LEU A 48 -18.33 3.74 -2.55
N SER A 49 -17.33 3.09 -1.95
CA SER A 49 -17.52 1.88 -1.15
C SER A 49 -17.33 2.17 0.34
N THR A 50 -18.45 2.16 1.07
CA THR A 50 -18.51 2.64 2.45
C THR A 50 -19.46 1.80 3.33
N TRP A 51 -19.77 2.29 4.52
CA TRP A 51 -20.54 1.59 5.57
C TRP A 51 -21.99 2.11 5.65
N PRO A 52 -22.90 1.40 6.35
CA PRO A 52 -24.21 1.93 6.70
C PRO A 52 -24.12 3.23 7.52
N ASP A 53 -25.20 3.99 7.51
CA ASP A 53 -25.40 5.17 8.37
C ASP A 53 -24.34 6.28 8.23
N GLN A 54 -23.67 6.34 7.06
CA GLN A 54 -22.80 7.46 6.70
C GLN A 54 -23.62 8.62 6.14
N ASP A 55 -23.22 9.85 6.45
CA ASP A 55 -23.80 11.03 5.82
C ASP A 55 -23.29 11.16 4.37
N LEU A 56 -24.17 10.98 3.39
CA LEU A 56 -23.84 11.03 1.97
C LEU A 56 -24.26 12.34 1.31
N ALA A 57 -24.78 13.30 2.07
CA ALA A 57 -25.31 14.54 1.52
C ALA A 57 -24.23 15.33 0.76
N GLY A 58 -24.55 15.75 -0.46
CA GLY A 58 -23.65 16.58 -1.29
C GLY A 58 -22.45 15.86 -1.90
N LEU A 59 -22.30 14.54 -1.73
CA LEU A 59 -21.23 13.78 -2.36
C LEU A 59 -21.55 13.44 -3.81
N ASP A 60 -20.61 13.69 -4.72
CA ASP A 60 -20.70 13.31 -6.14
C ASP A 60 -19.98 11.98 -6.40
N TYR A 61 -20.73 10.95 -6.75
CA TYR A 61 -20.24 9.62 -7.14
C TYR A 61 -21.20 8.99 -8.16
N ASP A 62 -20.70 8.04 -8.96
CA ASP A 62 -21.51 7.35 -9.99
C ASP A 62 -22.21 6.10 -9.44
N GLN A 63 -21.58 5.46 -8.45
CA GLN A 63 -22.12 4.25 -7.84
C GLN A 63 -21.79 4.18 -6.34
N LEU A 64 -22.78 3.80 -5.55
CA LEU A 64 -22.63 3.53 -4.11
C LEU A 64 -22.59 2.03 -3.84
N VAL A 65 -21.68 1.61 -2.96
CA VAL A 65 -21.60 0.26 -2.43
C VAL A 65 -21.56 0.35 -0.90
N ILE A 66 -22.57 -0.22 -0.25
CA ILE A 66 -22.67 -0.28 1.21
C ILE A 66 -22.33 -1.70 1.66
N SER A 67 -21.25 -1.85 2.41
CA SER A 67 -20.84 -3.14 3.00
C SER A 67 -21.13 -3.15 4.49
N GLN A 68 -21.54 -4.30 5.04
CA GLN A 68 -21.64 -4.46 6.50
C GLN A 68 -20.25 -4.38 7.13
N ASP A 69 -20.12 -3.66 8.26
CA ASP A 69 -18.84 -3.57 8.99
C ASP A 69 -18.50 -4.94 9.61
N PRO A 70 -17.41 -5.61 9.20
CA PRO A 70 -17.01 -6.90 9.77
C PRO A 70 -16.52 -6.77 11.23
N GLY A 71 -16.42 -5.55 11.74
CA GLY A 71 -15.96 -5.26 13.09
C GLY A 71 -14.44 -5.15 13.18
N VAL A 72 -13.94 -5.15 14.41
CA VAL A 72 -12.51 -5.13 14.69
C VAL A 72 -11.99 -6.56 14.63
N ASN A 73 -10.86 -6.75 13.97
CA ASN A 73 -10.13 -8.01 14.06
C ASN A 73 -9.58 -8.19 15.47
N LEU A 74 -10.17 -9.13 16.21
CA LEU A 74 -9.74 -9.52 17.55
C LEU A 74 -9.20 -10.95 17.48
N VAL A 75 -7.96 -11.13 17.94
CA VAL A 75 -7.31 -12.43 18.02
C VAL A 75 -6.81 -12.62 19.44
N ASP A 76 -7.28 -13.68 20.09
CA ASP A 76 -6.94 -13.96 21.48
C ASP A 76 -5.42 -14.12 21.67
N GLY A 77 -4.90 -13.44 22.70
CA GLY A 77 -3.47 -13.41 22.99
C GLY A 77 -2.61 -12.55 22.05
N LEU A 78 -3.19 -11.91 21.03
CA LEU A 78 -2.47 -11.07 20.06
C LEU A 78 -3.09 -9.65 19.93
N PRO A 79 -3.00 -8.78 20.96
CA PRO A 79 -3.51 -7.41 20.89
C PRO A 79 -2.84 -6.54 19.82
N GLN A 80 -1.65 -6.94 19.36
CA GLN A 80 -0.90 -6.32 18.27
C GLN A 80 -1.37 -6.74 16.87
N PHE A 81 -2.26 -7.73 16.76
CA PHE A 81 -2.76 -8.18 15.47
C PHE A 81 -3.54 -7.04 14.76
N PRO A 82 -3.48 -6.95 13.42
CA PRO A 82 -4.02 -5.79 12.74
C PRO A 82 -5.54 -5.69 12.86
N LYS A 83 -6.02 -4.57 13.39
CA LYS A 83 -7.43 -4.38 13.80
C LYS A 83 -8.43 -4.08 12.69
N ASN A 84 -7.95 -3.61 11.52
CA ASN A 84 -8.80 -3.04 10.46
C ASN A 84 -8.58 -3.73 9.10
N TYR A 85 -8.07 -4.96 9.08
CA TYR A 85 -7.80 -5.62 7.82
C TYR A 85 -9.09 -5.96 7.09
N ASP A 86 -10.01 -6.66 7.75
CA ASP A 86 -11.25 -7.09 7.10
C ASP A 86 -12.08 -5.89 6.67
N ARG A 87 -12.04 -4.78 7.43
CA ARG A 87 -12.65 -3.51 6.99
C ARG A 87 -12.09 -2.99 5.68
N GLN A 88 -10.76 -2.99 5.53
CA GLN A 88 -10.12 -2.57 4.29
C GLN A 88 -10.42 -3.53 3.15
N LEU A 89 -10.40 -4.83 3.44
CA LEU A 89 -10.62 -5.90 2.48
C LEU A 89 -12.06 -5.88 1.96
N VAL A 90 -13.06 -5.97 2.83
CA VAL A 90 -14.49 -6.02 2.49
C VAL A 90 -14.92 -4.83 1.63
N SER A 91 -14.54 -3.62 2.04
CA SER A 91 -14.90 -2.41 1.28
C SER A 91 -14.12 -2.28 -0.03
N THR A 92 -12.86 -2.73 -0.08
CA THR A 92 -12.13 -2.77 -1.36
C THR A 92 -12.71 -3.83 -2.31
N GLN A 93 -13.01 -5.03 -1.83
CA GLN A 93 -13.57 -6.13 -2.61
C GLN A 93 -14.92 -5.77 -3.21
N ALA A 94 -15.82 -5.25 -2.37
CA ALA A 94 -17.17 -4.90 -2.80
C ALA A 94 -17.13 -3.80 -3.88
N GLY A 95 -16.28 -2.78 -3.71
CA GLY A 95 -16.07 -1.76 -4.73
C GLY A 95 -15.43 -2.30 -6.02
N LEU A 96 -14.37 -3.12 -5.92
CA LEU A 96 -13.72 -3.72 -7.10
C LEU A 96 -14.64 -4.68 -7.86
N ALA A 97 -15.58 -5.35 -7.19
CA ALA A 97 -16.58 -6.20 -7.83
C ALA A 97 -17.54 -5.42 -8.76
N GLN A 98 -17.63 -4.09 -8.60
CA GLN A 98 -18.43 -3.21 -9.45
C GLN A 98 -17.64 -2.57 -10.60
N VAL A 99 -16.32 -2.82 -10.65
CA VAL A 99 -15.46 -2.28 -11.70
C VAL A 99 -15.60 -3.10 -12.97
N THR A 100 -16.03 -2.45 -14.05
CA THR A 100 -16.12 -3.04 -15.39
C THR A 100 -15.04 -2.54 -16.34
N THR A 101 -14.25 -1.55 -15.92
CA THR A 101 -13.20 -0.94 -16.74
C THR A 101 -11.89 -1.73 -16.67
N PRO A 102 -11.01 -1.65 -17.68
CA PRO A 102 -9.73 -2.38 -17.69
C PRO A 102 -8.76 -1.96 -16.58
N TYR A 103 -8.85 -0.71 -16.11
CA TYR A 103 -8.03 -0.17 -15.04
C TYR A 103 -8.87 0.24 -13.85
N ALA A 104 -8.28 0.11 -12.67
CA ALA A 104 -8.89 0.49 -11.42
C ALA A 104 -7.91 1.27 -10.54
N ILE A 105 -8.48 2.16 -9.72
CA ILE A 105 -7.80 2.78 -8.59
C ILE A 105 -8.47 2.29 -7.31
N LYS A 106 -7.68 1.81 -6.35
CA LYS A 106 -8.08 1.75 -4.95
C LYS A 106 -7.56 3.00 -4.27
N LEU A 107 -8.44 3.88 -3.82
CA LEU A 107 -8.10 5.11 -3.12
C LEU A 107 -8.79 5.14 -1.77
N ARG A 108 -8.04 5.30 -0.67
CA ARG A 108 -8.68 5.54 0.64
C ARG A 108 -9.42 6.87 0.63
N SER A 109 -10.64 6.90 1.19
CA SER A 109 -11.51 8.08 1.27
C SER A 109 -10.89 9.29 1.98
N ASP A 110 -9.86 9.06 2.80
CA ASP A 110 -9.08 10.10 3.48
C ASP A 110 -7.86 10.61 2.69
N ASN A 111 -7.78 10.35 1.38
CA ASN A 111 -6.77 10.89 0.47
C ASN A 111 -7.46 11.39 -0.80
N TYR A 112 -6.78 12.20 -1.60
CA TYR A 112 -7.38 12.87 -2.76
C TYR A 112 -6.34 12.98 -3.88
N LEU A 113 -6.79 13.21 -5.11
CA LEU A 113 -5.89 13.44 -6.24
C LEU A 113 -5.45 14.92 -6.28
N ILE A 114 -4.23 15.16 -6.71
CA ILE A 114 -3.72 16.48 -7.11
C ILE A 114 -3.21 16.47 -8.55
N GLY A 115 -3.32 15.32 -9.21
CA GLY A 115 -2.86 15.05 -10.56
C GLY A 115 -3.17 13.61 -10.96
N ASN A 116 -2.71 13.21 -12.15
CA ASN A 116 -2.91 11.88 -12.73
C ASN A 116 -1.61 11.25 -13.27
N GLU A 117 -0.46 11.77 -12.82
CA GLU A 117 0.87 11.39 -13.28
C GLU A 117 1.17 9.90 -13.05
N PHE A 118 0.49 9.26 -12.08
CA PHE A 118 0.54 7.81 -11.88
C PHE A 118 0.24 7.01 -13.17
N VAL A 119 -0.58 7.53 -14.09
CA VAL A 119 -0.86 6.91 -15.39
C VAL A 119 0.42 6.86 -16.23
N ALA A 120 1.05 8.02 -16.46
CA ALA A 120 2.28 8.12 -17.23
C ALA A 120 3.45 7.36 -16.55
N ILE A 121 3.51 7.38 -15.22
CA ILE A 121 4.49 6.62 -14.44
C ILE A 121 4.36 5.13 -14.72
N GLN A 122 3.15 4.57 -14.76
CA GLN A 122 2.94 3.16 -15.05
C GLN A 122 3.54 2.78 -16.43
N HIS A 123 3.27 3.60 -17.44
CA HIS A 123 3.73 3.36 -18.82
C HIS A 123 5.23 3.59 -19.03
N SER A 124 5.89 4.30 -18.11
CA SER A 124 7.33 4.61 -18.23
C SER A 124 8.23 3.41 -17.90
N PHE A 125 7.69 2.36 -17.26
CA PHE A 125 8.50 1.27 -16.70
C PHE A 125 7.95 -0.11 -17.07
N LEU A 126 8.04 -0.46 -18.35
CA LEU A 126 7.42 -1.67 -18.91
C LEU A 126 8.26 -2.96 -18.76
N LYS A 127 9.58 -2.86 -18.53
CA LYS A 127 10.44 -4.05 -18.42
C LYS A 127 10.23 -4.76 -17.09
N SER A 128 10.28 -6.08 -17.11
CA SER A 128 10.19 -6.91 -15.89
C SER A 128 11.14 -8.09 -16.01
N GLU A 129 11.60 -8.59 -14.86
CA GLU A 129 12.28 -9.88 -14.82
C GLU A 129 11.21 -10.98 -14.95
N SER A 130 11.25 -11.75 -16.04
CA SER A 130 10.16 -12.67 -16.41
C SER A 130 9.83 -13.68 -15.32
N GLU A 131 10.84 -14.26 -14.66
CA GLU A 131 10.68 -15.24 -13.57
C GLU A 131 9.98 -14.68 -12.32
N HIS A 132 9.95 -13.36 -12.17
CA HIS A 132 9.36 -12.68 -11.02
C HIS A 132 8.13 -11.86 -11.40
N LYS A 133 7.68 -11.89 -12.66
CA LYS A 133 6.49 -11.17 -13.12
C LYS A 133 5.22 -11.96 -12.74
N VAL A 134 4.39 -11.36 -11.90
CA VAL A 134 3.13 -11.91 -11.38
C VAL A 134 1.92 -11.11 -11.89
N PHE A 135 2.09 -9.79 -12.04
CA PHE A 135 1.08 -8.91 -12.61
C PHE A 135 1.30 -8.73 -14.11
N GLU A 136 0.21 -8.52 -14.85
CA GLU A 136 0.27 -8.26 -16.29
C GLU A 136 0.99 -6.92 -16.55
N GLU A 137 0.64 -5.92 -15.74
CA GLU A 137 1.27 -4.60 -15.69
C GLU A 137 1.68 -4.26 -14.26
N LYS A 138 2.72 -3.43 -14.09
CA LYS A 138 3.12 -3.03 -12.75
C LYS A 138 2.03 -2.20 -12.09
N ILE A 139 1.81 -2.41 -10.80
CA ILE A 139 0.87 -1.62 -10.01
C ILE A 139 1.60 -0.43 -9.40
N VAL A 140 1.08 0.78 -9.58
CA VAL A 140 1.60 1.99 -8.95
C VAL A 140 1.08 2.06 -7.52
N ILE A 141 1.99 2.09 -6.54
CA ILE A 141 1.68 2.18 -5.11
C ILE A 141 2.40 3.40 -4.52
N ASN A 142 1.68 4.16 -3.72
CA ASN A 142 2.25 5.32 -3.02
C ASN A 142 3.38 4.91 -2.06
N SER A 143 4.40 5.75 -1.95
CA SER A 143 5.57 5.47 -1.12
C SER A 143 5.42 5.90 0.35
N ASN A 144 4.40 6.71 0.67
CA ASN A 144 4.14 7.18 2.03
C ASN A 144 3.61 6.03 2.90
N LEU A 145 4.18 5.82 4.07
CA LEU A 145 3.99 4.61 4.89
C LEU A 145 4.40 3.27 4.22
N PHE A 146 4.99 3.30 3.01
CA PHE A 146 5.63 2.11 2.46
C PHE A 146 6.98 1.92 3.15
N ARG A 147 7.01 1.08 4.19
CA ARG A 147 8.18 0.96 5.05
C ARG A 147 9.32 0.21 4.37
N ARG A 148 10.51 0.81 4.41
CA ARG A 148 11.78 0.22 3.96
C ARG A 148 12.62 -0.30 5.12
N THR A 149 12.61 0.38 6.27
CA THR A 149 13.43 0.01 7.42
C THR A 149 12.71 0.20 8.74
N SER A 150 13.15 -0.50 9.78
CA SER A 150 12.75 -0.33 11.17
C SER A 150 13.93 -0.75 12.03
N HIS A 151 14.22 -0.04 13.13
CA HIS A 151 15.34 -0.38 14.02
C HIS A 151 16.68 -0.54 13.26
N GLY A 152 16.91 0.28 12.23
CA GLY A 152 18.10 0.21 11.38
C GLY A 152 18.21 -1.03 10.48
N ARG A 153 17.23 -1.93 10.49
CA ARG A 153 17.14 -3.14 9.65
C ARG A 153 16.11 -2.97 8.55
N SER A 154 16.24 -3.72 7.45
CA SER A 154 15.24 -3.74 6.37
C SER A 154 13.90 -4.28 6.86
N VAL A 155 12.82 -3.80 6.25
CA VAL A 155 11.48 -4.36 6.41
C VAL A 155 11.02 -4.84 5.04
N LEU A 156 10.61 -6.10 4.96
CA LEU A 156 10.05 -6.70 3.75
C LEU A 156 8.52 -6.65 3.80
N MET A 157 7.88 -6.71 2.63
CA MET A 157 6.44 -6.93 2.50
C MET A 157 5.58 -5.87 3.23
N SER A 158 5.93 -4.59 3.17
CA SER A 158 5.17 -3.52 3.87
C SER A 158 4.70 -2.41 2.92
N PRO A 159 3.91 -2.74 1.88
CA PRO A 159 3.33 -1.72 1.00
C PRO A 159 2.27 -0.90 1.73
N SER A 160 2.17 0.37 1.37
CA SER A 160 1.17 1.29 1.89
C SER A 160 -0.22 0.98 1.34
N ASP A 161 -1.24 1.06 2.18
CA ASP A 161 -2.63 0.78 1.85
C ASP A 161 -3.37 1.97 1.20
N PHE A 162 -2.73 3.14 1.01
CA PHE A 162 -3.48 4.36 0.64
C PHE A 162 -3.97 4.42 -0.79
N PHE A 163 -3.15 3.97 -1.74
CA PHE A 163 -3.39 4.13 -3.16
C PHE A 163 -2.75 3.01 -3.96
N TYR A 164 -3.53 2.42 -4.87
CA TYR A 164 -3.09 1.43 -5.85
C TYR A 164 -3.72 1.79 -7.19
N PHE A 165 -2.93 1.86 -8.26
CA PHE A 165 -3.41 1.97 -9.64
C PHE A 165 -2.81 0.86 -10.51
N GLY A 166 -3.66 0.20 -11.28
CA GLY A 166 -3.22 -0.82 -12.24
C GLY A 166 -4.38 -1.49 -12.96
N ARG A 167 -4.09 -2.59 -13.66
CA ARG A 167 -5.12 -3.43 -14.28
C ARG A 167 -6.09 -3.92 -13.21
N THR A 168 -7.39 -3.83 -13.49
CA THR A 168 -8.44 -4.32 -12.58
C THR A 168 -8.20 -5.79 -12.20
N ALA A 169 -7.80 -6.62 -13.17
CA ALA A 169 -7.44 -8.01 -12.93
C ALA A 169 -6.27 -8.19 -11.94
N ASP A 170 -5.25 -7.34 -12.01
CA ASP A 170 -4.09 -7.41 -11.10
C ASP A 170 -4.44 -6.88 -9.70
N LEU A 171 -5.27 -5.85 -9.59
CA LEU A 171 -5.79 -5.38 -8.31
C LEU A 171 -6.66 -6.44 -7.64
N ASN A 172 -7.46 -7.19 -8.41
CA ASN A 172 -8.24 -8.31 -7.88
C ASN A 172 -7.35 -9.41 -7.30
N LYS A 173 -6.18 -9.69 -7.88
CA LYS A 173 -5.21 -10.65 -7.29
C LYS A 173 -4.73 -10.23 -5.89
N ILE A 174 -4.64 -8.92 -5.62
CA ILE A 174 -4.23 -8.41 -4.29
C ILE A 174 -5.40 -8.42 -3.31
N TRP A 175 -6.56 -7.92 -3.74
CA TRP A 175 -7.64 -7.57 -2.82
C TRP A 175 -8.76 -8.60 -2.75
N GLN A 176 -8.88 -9.55 -3.69
CA GLN A 176 -9.87 -10.62 -3.61
C GLN A 176 -9.36 -11.79 -2.75
N GLN A 177 -9.05 -11.50 -1.49
CA GLN A 177 -8.59 -12.49 -0.51
C GLN A 177 -9.73 -12.92 0.42
N PRO A 178 -9.70 -14.13 0.99
CA PRO A 178 -10.60 -14.49 2.10
C PRO A 178 -10.37 -13.57 3.31
N LEU A 179 -11.42 -13.40 4.12
CA LEU A 179 -11.33 -12.73 5.43
C LEU A 179 -10.34 -13.48 6.34
N LEU A 180 -9.80 -12.80 7.36
CA LEU A 180 -8.72 -13.37 8.19
C LEU A 180 -9.06 -14.71 8.82
N LEU A 181 -10.29 -14.89 9.30
CA LEU A 181 -10.71 -16.13 9.95
C LEU A 181 -10.82 -17.29 8.96
N ASP A 182 -11.15 -17.00 7.71
CA ASP A 182 -11.30 -17.99 6.63
C ASP A 182 -10.01 -18.17 5.81
N ASN A 183 -8.95 -17.41 6.11
CA ASN A 183 -7.72 -17.40 5.35
C ASN A 183 -6.64 -18.29 6.02
N SER A 184 -6.26 -19.38 5.36
CA SER A 184 -5.28 -20.34 5.89
C SER A 184 -3.90 -19.73 6.17
N VAL A 185 -3.46 -18.76 5.35
CA VAL A 185 -2.20 -18.04 5.56
C VAL A 185 -2.30 -17.14 6.79
N ALA A 186 -3.43 -16.43 6.96
CA ALA A 186 -3.66 -15.62 8.14
C ALA A 186 -3.72 -16.46 9.42
N GLN A 187 -4.39 -17.62 9.39
CA GLN A 187 -4.40 -18.56 10.50
C GLN A 187 -2.99 -19.06 10.85
N HIS A 188 -2.18 -19.38 9.83
CA HIS A 188 -0.80 -19.76 10.04
C HIS A 188 0.04 -18.62 10.65
N VAL A 189 -0.13 -17.38 10.18
CA VAL A 189 0.52 -16.19 10.75
C VAL A 189 0.11 -15.99 12.21
N ILE A 190 -1.17 -16.17 12.55
CA ILE A 190 -1.67 -16.08 13.92
C ILE A 190 -0.98 -17.10 14.83
N GLN A 191 -0.95 -18.39 14.43
CA GLN A 191 -0.31 -19.46 15.19
C GLN A 191 1.18 -19.18 15.43
N ILE A 192 1.87 -18.75 14.38
CA ILE A 192 3.27 -18.37 14.43
C ILE A 192 3.48 -17.21 15.41
N MET A 193 2.68 -16.14 15.31
CA MET A 193 2.81 -14.97 16.18
C MET A 193 2.53 -15.30 17.65
N GLN A 194 1.62 -16.24 17.93
CA GLN A 194 1.36 -16.73 19.29
C GLN A 194 2.55 -17.53 19.86
N SER A 195 3.28 -18.26 19.00
CA SER A 195 4.46 -19.03 19.39
C SER A 195 5.76 -18.21 19.46
N ALA A 196 5.76 -16.99 18.89
CA ALA A 196 6.95 -16.16 18.80
C ALA A 196 7.46 -15.73 20.19
N PRO A 197 8.78 -15.67 20.42
CA PRO A 197 9.34 -15.17 21.66
C PRO A 197 8.84 -13.75 21.95
N LYS A 198 8.48 -13.46 23.21
CA LYS A 198 7.98 -12.13 23.62
C LYS A 198 8.95 -10.97 23.33
N SER A 199 10.24 -11.26 23.21
CA SER A 199 11.29 -10.30 22.85
C SER A 199 11.35 -9.97 21.34
N SER A 200 10.56 -10.66 20.52
CA SER A 200 10.54 -10.47 19.06
C SER A 200 9.85 -9.17 18.68
N TYR A 201 10.29 -8.57 17.57
CA TYR A 201 9.62 -7.41 17.00
C TYR A 201 8.35 -7.84 16.26
N PRO A 202 7.14 -7.46 16.72
CA PRO A 202 5.92 -7.93 16.08
C PRO A 202 5.81 -7.45 14.64
N LEU A 203 5.17 -8.27 13.80
CA LEU A 203 4.80 -7.88 12.44
C LEU A 203 3.97 -6.60 12.46
N GLU A 204 4.20 -5.75 11.46
CA GLU A 204 3.34 -4.60 11.21
C GLU A 204 2.10 -5.04 10.40
N ALA A 205 1.04 -4.23 10.43
CA ALA A 205 -0.21 -4.57 9.75
C ALA A 205 0.00 -4.84 8.26
N GLU A 206 0.76 -3.97 7.60
CA GLU A 206 1.09 -4.07 6.19
C GLU A 206 1.90 -5.35 5.89
N GLN A 207 2.73 -5.84 6.84
CA GLN A 207 3.44 -7.11 6.70
C GLN A 207 2.51 -8.32 6.77
N VAL A 208 1.53 -8.30 7.66
CA VAL A 208 0.51 -9.36 7.70
C VAL A 208 -0.26 -9.36 6.38
N TYR A 209 -0.71 -8.19 5.92
CA TYR A 209 -1.56 -8.06 4.73
C TYR A 209 -0.82 -8.52 3.47
N CYS A 210 0.42 -8.07 3.32
CA CYS A 210 1.24 -8.40 2.17
C CYS A 210 1.58 -9.89 2.09
N GLN A 211 1.85 -10.54 3.22
CA GLN A 211 2.14 -11.97 3.24
C GLN A 211 0.94 -12.81 2.81
N ILE A 212 -0.29 -12.40 3.16
CA ILE A 212 -1.51 -13.10 2.77
C ILE A 212 -1.62 -13.16 1.24
N TRP A 213 -1.69 -12.00 0.57
CA TRP A 213 -1.87 -12.01 -0.88
C TRP A 213 -0.60 -12.44 -1.64
N LEU A 214 0.60 -12.21 -1.10
CA LEU A 214 1.82 -12.67 -1.77
C LEU A 214 1.96 -14.19 -1.71
N LYS A 215 1.55 -14.82 -0.61
CA LYS A 215 1.51 -16.29 -0.50
C LYS A 215 0.46 -16.91 -1.42
N ALA A 216 -0.68 -16.24 -1.62
CA ALA A 216 -1.69 -16.66 -2.61
C ALA A 216 -1.14 -16.58 -4.04
N LEU A 217 -0.34 -15.57 -4.35
CA LEU A 217 0.29 -15.37 -5.67
C LEU A 217 1.51 -16.27 -5.89
N GLN A 218 2.28 -16.53 -4.84
CA GLN A 218 3.54 -17.25 -4.87
C GLN A 218 3.61 -18.17 -3.64
N PRO A 219 3.09 -19.42 -3.73
CA PRO A 219 2.99 -20.35 -2.60
C PRO A 219 4.31 -20.66 -1.91
N GLU A 220 5.44 -20.52 -2.59
CA GLU A 220 6.78 -20.72 -2.03
C GLU A 220 7.27 -19.57 -1.14
N THR A 221 6.53 -18.46 -1.07
CA THR A 221 6.91 -17.28 -0.27
C THR A 221 7.06 -17.64 1.20
N HIS A 222 8.20 -17.30 1.80
CA HIS A 222 8.44 -17.46 3.23
C HIS A 222 7.45 -16.60 4.05
N VAL A 223 6.80 -17.23 5.04
CA VAL A 223 5.91 -16.57 6.00
C VAL A 223 6.73 -16.18 7.23
N MET A 224 6.97 -14.88 7.38
CA MET A 224 7.75 -14.26 8.45
C MET A 224 7.01 -14.33 9.78
N GLN A 225 7.70 -14.78 10.83
CA GLN A 225 7.15 -14.86 12.18
C GLN A 225 7.14 -13.53 12.94
N HIS A 226 8.12 -12.69 12.63
CA HIS A 226 8.32 -11.39 13.25
C HIS A 226 8.92 -10.43 12.22
N ARG A 227 8.95 -9.13 12.50
CA ARG A 227 9.30 -8.06 11.55
C ARG A 227 10.58 -8.31 10.74
N PHE A 228 11.57 -8.98 11.35
CA PHE A 228 12.87 -9.24 10.75
C PHE A 228 13.19 -10.73 10.56
N ASP A 229 12.16 -11.56 10.43
CA ASP A 229 12.31 -13.00 10.18
C ASP A 229 12.48 -13.21 8.68
N TYR A 230 13.73 -13.12 8.23
CA TYR A 230 14.09 -13.29 6.84
C TYR A 230 15.59 -13.58 6.71
N ASN A 231 15.97 -14.19 5.61
CA ASN A 231 17.35 -14.39 5.21
C ASN A 231 17.71 -13.53 3.97
N LYS A 232 18.93 -13.69 3.44
CA LYS A 232 19.39 -12.91 2.26
C LYS A 232 18.63 -13.26 0.98
N HIS A 233 18.16 -14.50 0.83
CA HIS A 233 17.36 -14.94 -0.29
C HIS A 233 16.01 -14.21 -0.29
N ASP A 234 15.31 -14.15 0.85
CA ASP A 234 14.02 -13.45 0.96
C ASP A 234 14.12 -11.96 0.59
N ILE A 235 15.19 -11.29 1.04
CA ILE A 235 15.46 -9.89 0.68
C ILE A 235 15.60 -9.75 -0.84
N LYS A 236 16.34 -10.66 -1.49
CA LYS A 236 16.56 -10.63 -2.94
C LYS A 236 15.26 -10.91 -3.69
N THR A 237 14.49 -11.91 -3.26
CA THR A 237 13.19 -12.27 -3.84
C THR A 237 12.22 -11.10 -3.73
N TRP A 238 12.12 -10.45 -2.57
CA TRP A 238 11.27 -9.27 -2.40
C TRP A 238 11.72 -8.09 -3.27
N GLN A 239 13.03 -7.83 -3.38
CA GLN A 239 13.55 -6.75 -4.24
C GLN A 239 13.24 -6.98 -5.72
N LYS A 240 13.36 -8.22 -6.20
CA LYS A 240 13.00 -8.60 -7.57
C LYS A 240 11.50 -8.52 -7.80
N PHE A 241 10.69 -8.96 -6.83
CA PHE A 241 9.24 -8.81 -6.87
C PHE A 241 8.84 -7.33 -6.99
N LEU A 242 9.40 -6.47 -6.13
CA LEU A 242 9.16 -5.02 -6.19
C LEU A 242 9.53 -4.44 -7.55
N ALA A 243 10.73 -4.74 -8.07
CA ALA A 243 11.18 -4.23 -9.36
C ALA A 243 10.29 -4.70 -10.52
N SER A 244 9.80 -5.94 -10.47
CA SER A 244 9.06 -6.57 -11.56
C SER A 244 7.56 -6.28 -11.56
N ASN A 245 6.96 -5.99 -10.41
CA ASN A 245 5.50 -5.96 -10.25
C ASN A 245 4.93 -4.65 -9.73
N ILE A 246 5.73 -3.83 -9.04
CA ILE A 246 5.24 -2.63 -8.37
C ILE A 246 6.05 -1.44 -8.87
N ILE A 247 5.42 -0.28 -8.99
CA ILE A 247 6.12 1.00 -9.08
C ILE A 247 5.83 1.76 -7.80
N ILE A 248 6.88 2.01 -7.01
CA ILE A 248 6.75 2.80 -5.78
C ILE A 248 6.95 4.26 -6.16
N ALA A 249 5.90 5.08 -6.04
CA ALA A 249 5.95 6.48 -6.44
C ALA A 249 5.67 7.41 -5.26
N ASP A 250 6.40 8.53 -5.22
CA ASP A 250 6.21 9.54 -4.17
C ASP A 250 4.88 10.26 -4.37
N PRO A 251 4.08 10.53 -3.31
CA PRO A 251 2.72 11.08 -3.44
C PRO A 251 2.66 12.32 -4.34
N GLU A 252 3.56 13.27 -4.14
CA GLU A 252 3.62 14.50 -4.90
C GLU A 252 3.95 14.26 -6.38
N SER A 253 4.84 13.31 -6.67
CA SER A 253 5.29 12.98 -8.04
C SER A 253 4.24 12.22 -8.84
N MET A 254 3.35 11.49 -8.15
CA MET A 254 2.33 10.67 -8.80
C MET A 254 0.94 11.31 -8.84
N GLY A 255 0.79 12.52 -8.28
CA GLY A 255 -0.50 13.20 -8.26
C GLY A 255 -1.40 12.79 -7.09
N LEU A 256 -0.85 12.34 -5.96
CA LEU A 256 -1.62 11.98 -4.75
C LEU A 256 -1.44 13.00 -3.62
N GLY A 257 -2.55 13.57 -3.18
CA GLY A 257 -2.68 14.32 -1.94
C GLY A 257 -3.05 13.43 -0.74
N LEU A 258 -2.43 13.71 0.40
CA LEU A 258 -2.63 12.94 1.64
C LEU A 258 -3.49 13.71 2.64
N ARG A 259 -4.18 13.04 3.57
CA ARG A 259 -4.74 13.70 4.78
C ARG A 259 -3.67 14.45 5.58
N ALA A 260 -4.08 15.49 6.30
CA ALA A 260 -3.18 16.38 7.05
C ALA A 260 -2.19 15.63 7.98
N ILE A 261 -2.64 14.63 8.73
CA ILE A 261 -1.78 13.86 9.65
C ILE A 261 -0.68 13.05 8.95
N SER A 262 -0.89 12.72 7.67
CA SER A 262 0.05 11.98 6.84
C SER A 262 1.01 12.90 6.09
N LYS A 263 0.68 14.20 5.94
CA LYS A 263 1.59 15.19 5.35
C LYS A 263 2.80 15.40 6.25
N ARG A 264 3.98 15.47 5.66
CA ARG A 264 5.25 15.69 6.36
C ARG A 264 6.07 16.72 5.61
N LYS A 265 6.75 17.61 6.34
CA LYS A 265 7.71 18.57 5.76
C LYS A 265 8.90 17.87 5.09
N LEU A 266 9.31 16.74 5.66
CA LEU A 266 10.43 15.95 5.17
C LEU A 266 10.04 14.49 5.12
N LYS A 267 10.38 13.82 4.02
CA LYS A 267 10.23 12.38 3.87
C LYS A 267 10.97 11.65 4.99
N ARG A 268 10.36 10.58 5.50
CA ARG A 268 10.96 9.80 6.59
C ARG A 268 12.07 8.91 6.05
N ALA A 269 13.16 8.83 6.82
CA ALA A 269 14.32 8.01 6.47
C ALA A 269 13.99 6.51 6.33
N ASN A 270 12.89 6.05 6.93
CA ASN A 270 12.53 4.65 7.02
C ASN A 270 11.48 4.18 5.99
N GLU A 271 10.99 5.06 5.13
CA GLU A 271 10.04 4.76 4.04
C GLU A 271 10.78 4.72 2.70
N PHE A 272 10.24 4.02 1.70
CA PHE A 272 10.77 4.06 0.34
C PHE A 272 10.58 5.43 -0.31
N SER A 273 11.52 5.88 -1.15
CA SER A 273 11.27 6.91 -2.17
C SER A 273 11.17 6.30 -3.57
N HIS A 274 10.68 7.07 -4.54
CA HIS A 274 10.67 6.64 -5.93
C HIS A 274 12.08 6.31 -6.43
N ILE A 275 13.08 7.09 -5.99
CA ILE A 275 14.49 6.84 -6.32
C ILE A 275 15.00 5.53 -5.73
N ASP A 276 14.55 5.12 -4.54
CA ASP A 276 14.91 3.81 -3.99
C ASP A 276 14.38 2.67 -4.86
N TRP A 277 13.16 2.81 -5.38
CA TRP A 277 12.57 1.85 -6.31
C TRP A 277 13.27 1.88 -7.68
N LEU A 278 13.60 3.05 -8.23
CA LEU A 278 14.35 3.16 -9.48
C LEU A 278 15.70 2.45 -9.43
N LYS A 279 16.36 2.43 -8.26
CA LYS A 279 17.59 1.63 -8.07
C LYS A 279 17.32 0.13 -8.16
N LEU A 280 16.17 -0.35 -7.67
CA LEU A 280 15.76 -1.76 -7.82
C LEU A 280 15.43 -2.06 -9.28
N TYR A 281 14.60 -1.23 -9.91
CA TYR A 281 14.24 -1.36 -11.32
C TYR A 281 15.48 -1.37 -12.22
N LYS A 282 16.42 -0.44 -12.00
CA LYS A 282 17.70 -0.40 -12.72
C LYS A 282 18.52 -1.68 -12.56
N LYS A 283 18.54 -2.24 -11.35
CA LYS A 283 19.33 -3.42 -11.03
C LYS A 283 18.74 -4.71 -11.62
N TYR A 284 17.42 -4.84 -11.64
CA TYR A 284 16.74 -6.12 -11.93
C TYR A 284 15.98 -6.13 -13.26
N CYS A 285 15.59 -4.97 -13.81
CA CYS A 285 14.74 -4.90 -14.99
C CYS A 285 15.35 -4.09 -16.14
N ASP A 286 16.00 -2.96 -15.84
CA ASP A 286 16.50 -2.07 -16.89
C ASP A 286 17.76 -1.28 -16.51
N ASN A 287 18.93 -1.83 -16.85
CA ASN A 287 20.20 -1.20 -16.51
C ASN A 287 20.45 0.16 -17.23
N THR A 288 19.65 0.50 -18.26
CA THR A 288 19.80 1.75 -19.01
C THR A 288 19.08 2.93 -18.37
N VAL A 289 18.25 2.70 -17.35
CA VAL A 289 17.51 3.79 -16.68
C VAL A 289 18.47 4.78 -16.01
N GLY A 290 18.28 6.06 -16.33
CA GLY A 290 18.91 7.18 -15.65
C GLY A 290 18.30 7.41 -14.28
N ILE A 291 19.14 7.64 -13.27
CA ILE A 291 18.68 7.97 -11.91
C ILE A 291 19.18 9.37 -11.60
N HIS A 292 18.26 10.34 -11.64
CA HIS A 292 18.54 11.71 -11.24
C HIS A 292 18.14 11.94 -9.79
N LYS A 293 19.08 12.35 -8.93
CA LYS A 293 18.81 12.68 -7.53
C LYS A 293 18.73 14.19 -7.35
N ASP A 294 17.60 14.66 -6.86
CA ASP A 294 17.47 16.05 -6.46
C ASP A 294 18.09 16.28 -5.06
N ARG A 295 18.08 17.55 -4.62
CA ARG A 295 18.60 17.94 -3.31
C ARG A 295 17.87 17.22 -2.16
N HIS A 296 16.56 17.01 -2.26
CA HIS A 296 15.78 16.34 -1.22
C HIS A 296 16.18 14.87 -1.06
N GLN A 297 16.38 14.16 -2.17
CA GLN A 297 16.85 12.79 -2.17
C GLN A 297 18.28 12.67 -1.62
N TRP A 298 19.19 13.59 -1.96
CA TRP A 298 20.53 13.63 -1.37
C TRP A 298 20.49 13.81 0.15
N LEU A 299 19.67 14.75 0.64
CA LEU A 299 19.48 14.96 2.08
C LEU A 299 18.84 13.75 2.77
N LEU A 300 17.90 13.07 2.12
CA LEU A 300 17.30 11.84 2.64
C LEU A 300 18.34 10.72 2.80
N GLU A 301 19.19 10.52 1.79
CA GLU A 301 20.27 9.52 1.84
C GLU A 301 21.30 9.84 2.90
N LEU A 302 21.70 11.11 3.04
CA LEU A 302 22.60 11.56 4.10
C LEU A 302 22.00 11.27 5.48
N ARG A 303 20.73 11.64 5.71
CA ARG A 303 20.03 11.35 6.97
C ARG A 303 19.97 9.85 7.26
N ARG A 304 19.80 9.02 6.24
CA ARG A 304 19.80 7.55 6.38
C ARG A 304 21.18 7.02 6.76
N ALA A 305 22.24 7.54 6.15
CA ALA A 305 23.62 7.14 6.44
C ALA A 305 23.99 7.33 7.92
N PHE A 306 23.49 8.39 8.56
CA PHE A 306 23.68 8.60 10.00
C PHE A 306 22.64 7.86 10.86
N LYS A 307 21.36 7.96 10.53
CA LYS A 307 20.27 7.50 11.40
C LYS A 307 20.15 5.98 11.46
N LEU A 308 20.35 5.27 10.34
CA LEU A 308 20.11 3.82 10.30
C LEU A 308 21.15 3.03 11.10
N PRO A 309 22.47 3.29 11.00
CA PRO A 309 23.47 2.60 11.83
C PRO A 309 23.26 2.84 13.33
N LEU A 310 22.98 4.09 13.72
CA LEU A 310 22.67 4.44 15.12
C LEU A 310 21.42 3.71 15.63
N SER A 311 20.37 3.64 14.80
CA SER A 311 19.15 2.92 15.14
C SER A 311 19.38 1.41 15.26
N ASN A 312 20.26 0.83 14.44
CA ASN A 312 20.61 -0.58 14.52
C ASN A 312 21.40 -0.86 15.81
N LEU A 313 22.44 -0.08 16.08
CA LEU A 313 23.27 -0.22 17.28
C LEU A 313 22.43 -0.12 18.56
N THR A 314 21.59 0.92 18.67
CA THR A 314 20.71 1.10 19.83
C THR A 314 19.70 -0.04 19.99
N SER A 315 19.15 -0.57 18.90
CA SER A 315 18.24 -1.73 18.98
C SER A 315 18.96 -3.02 19.38
N SER A 316 20.18 -3.24 18.89
CA SER A 316 20.99 -4.40 19.25
C SER A 316 21.42 -4.38 20.71
N LEU A 317 21.63 -3.20 21.30
CA LEU A 317 21.95 -3.05 22.73
C LEU A 317 20.74 -3.29 23.63
N LYS A 318 19.52 -2.99 23.17
CA LYS A 318 18.28 -3.20 23.94
C LYS A 318 17.77 -4.65 23.94
N ASN A 319 18.21 -5.44 22.96
CA ASN A 319 17.78 -6.83 22.78
C ASN A 319 18.86 -7.85 23.20
N LYS A 320 19.97 -7.40 23.77
CA LYS A 320 20.91 -8.23 24.54
C LYS A 320 20.47 -8.25 26.00
#